data_AF-A0A2D4UIY4-F1
#
_entry.id   AF-A0A2D4UIY4-F1
#
_cell.length_a   1.000
_cell.length_b   1.000
_cell.length_c   1.000
_cell.angle_alpha   90.00
_cell.angle_beta   90.00
_cell.angle_gamma   90.00
#
_symmetry.space_group_name_H-M   'P 1'
#
loop_
_entity.id
_entity.type
_entity.pdbx_description
1 polymer ?
#
loop_
_entity_poly.entity_id
_entity_poly.type
_entity_poly.pdbx_seq_one_letter_code
_entity_poly.pdbx_strand_id
1 'polypeptide(L)'
;ALIASMPMPVLGGGVIVMFGMVVAAGMNMLSEVKMNRRNMMIIAVSLAVGLGLNLEQSAVQYLPGVIKTMAVSGLLPTALIAIILNQILPEED
;
A
#
# COMPACT_ATOMS: atom_id res chain seq x y z
N ALA A 1 30.32 -7.63 9.59
CA ALA A 1 30.83 -9.01 9.47
C ALA A 1 29.91 -10.04 10.12
N LEU A 2 29.58 -9.92 11.42
CA LEU A 2 28.76 -10.90 12.16
C LEU A 2 27.31 -11.08 11.65
N ILE A 3 26.68 -10.01 11.15
CA ILE A 3 25.32 -10.08 10.58
C ILE A 3 25.32 -10.73 9.20
N ALA A 4 26.38 -10.53 8.41
CA ALA A 4 26.54 -11.14 7.08
C ALA A 4 26.93 -12.63 7.13
N SER A 5 27.42 -13.12 8.28
CA SER A 5 27.66 -14.54 8.53
C SER A 5 26.42 -15.31 9.01
N MET A 6 25.28 -14.63 9.26
CA MET A 6 24.04 -15.31 9.62
C MET A 6 23.48 -16.08 8.42
N PRO A 7 22.95 -17.30 8.63
CA PRO A 7 22.33 -18.07 7.54
C PRO A 7 21.17 -17.28 6.90
N MET A 8 21.10 -17.30 5.56
CA MET A 8 20.01 -16.69 4.79
C MET A 8 18.60 -17.03 5.33
N PRO A 9 18.31 -18.27 5.82
CA PRO A 9 17.01 -18.59 6.42
C PRO A 9 16.65 -17.73 7.64
N VAL A 10 17.62 -17.30 8.45
CA VAL A 10 17.38 -16.50 9.67
C VAL A 10 17.12 -15.03 9.31
N LEU A 11 17.91 -14.49 8.38
CA LEU A 11 17.70 -13.14 7.86
C LEU A 11 16.35 -13.03 7.14
N GLY A 12 15.98 -14.04 6.35
CA GLY A 12 14.67 -14.12 5.70
C GLY A 12 13.52 -14.17 6.71
N GLY A 13 13.65 -14.98 7.76
CA GLY A 13 12.68 -15.04 8.86
C GLY A 13 12.49 -13.69 9.56
N GLY A 14 13.59 -12.98 9.85
CA GLY A 14 13.54 -11.63 10.43
C GLY A 14 12.80 -10.64 9.54
N VAL A 15 13.05 -10.65 8.23
CA VAL A 15 12.37 -9.79 7.26
C VAL A 15 10.87 -10.08 7.19
N ILE A 16 10.46 -11.35 7.20
CA ILE A 16 9.04 -11.75 7.21
C ILE A 16 8.33 -11.21 8.46
N VAL A 17 8.95 -11.33 9.63
CA VAL A 17 8.36 -10.80 10.89
C VAL A 17 8.23 -9.28 10.82
N MET A 18 9.25 -8.57 10.32
CA MET A 18 9.19 -7.11 10.18
C MET A 18 8.07 -6.67 9.23
N PHE A 19 7.97 -7.28 8.04
CA PHE A 19 6.88 -6.97 7.11
C PHE A 19 5.51 -7.34 7.67
N GLY A 20 5.39 -8.47 8.39
CA GLY A 20 4.17 -8.86 9.07
C GLY A 20 3.70 -7.83 10.10
N MET A 21 4.63 -7.30 10.90
CA MET A 21 4.33 -6.22 11.86
C MET A 21 3.92 -4.93 11.16
N VAL A 22 4.55 -4.57 10.03
CA VAL A 22 4.16 -3.39 9.24
C VAL A 22 2.72 -3.51 8.73
N VAL A 23 2.34 -4.68 8.21
CA VAL A 23 0.96 -4.95 7.76
C VAL A 23 -0.03 -4.89 8.92
N ALA A 24 0.31 -5.49 10.07
CA ALA A 24 -0.52 -5.45 11.27
C ALA A 24 -0.73 -4.01 11.78
N ALA A 25 0.32 -3.20 11.81
CA ALA A 25 0.22 -1.78 12.17
C ALA A 25 -0.69 -1.01 11.19
N GLY A 26 -0.59 -1.30 9.88
CA GLY A 26 -1.50 -0.78 8.86
C GLY A 26 -2.97 -1.09 9.13
N MET A 27 -3.28 -2.37 9.42
CA MET A 27 -4.64 -2.78 9.75
C MET A 27 -5.16 -2.13 11.04
N ASN A 28 -4.29 -1.95 12.03
CA ASN A 28 -4.65 -1.28 13.28
C ASN A 28 -5.06 0.19 13.03
N MET A 29 -4.27 0.94 12.24
CA MET A 29 -4.63 2.31 11.85
C MET A 29 -5.99 2.38 11.12
N LEU A 30 -6.29 1.40 10.26
CA LEU A 30 -7.60 1.34 9.59
C LEU A 30 -8.75 1.06 10.55
N SER A 31 -8.50 0.39 11.67
CA SER A 31 -9.52 0.08 12.68
C SER A 31 -9.94 1.28 13.53
N GLU A 32 -9.11 2.32 13.58
CA GLU A 32 -9.44 3.58 14.29
C GLU A 32 -10.49 4.41 13.53
N VAL A 33 -10.72 4.12 12.24
CA VAL A 33 -11.68 4.84 11.39
C VAL A 33 -13.05 4.17 11.45
N LYS A 34 -14.14 4.96 11.48
CA LYS A 34 -15.52 4.45 11.41
C LYS A 34 -15.70 3.67 10.11
N MET A 35 -15.96 2.36 10.22
CA MET A 35 -16.15 1.43 9.09
C MET A 35 -17.53 1.60 8.44
N ASN A 36 -17.79 2.80 7.91
CA ASN A 36 -18.98 3.12 7.13
C ASN A 36 -18.86 2.60 5.70
N ARG A 37 -20.01 2.46 5.00
CA ARG A 37 -20.05 2.00 3.61
C ARG A 37 -19.15 2.85 2.70
N ARG A 38 -19.15 4.18 2.89
CA ARG A 38 -18.21 5.12 2.26
C ARG A 38 -16.74 4.76 2.49
N ASN A 39 -16.31 4.67 3.75
CA ASN A 39 -14.91 4.43 4.10
C ASN A 39 -14.44 3.04 3.64
N MET A 40 -15.29 2.02 3.74
CA MET A 40 -15.02 0.70 3.20
C MET A 40 -14.85 0.71 1.68
N MET A 41 -15.65 1.49 0.94
CA MET A 41 -15.47 1.65 -0.50
C MET A 41 -14.16 2.37 -0.85
N ILE A 42 -13.81 3.44 -0.12
CA ILE A 42 -12.55 4.17 -0.34
C ILE A 42 -11.36 3.23 -0.12
N ILE A 43 -11.37 2.46 0.97
CA ILE A 43 -10.33 1.47 1.28
C ILE A 43 -10.26 0.40 0.19
N ALA A 44 -11.39 -0.21 -0.18
CA ALA A 44 -11.43 -1.28 -1.17
C ALA A 44 -10.94 -0.83 -2.55
N VAL A 45 -11.41 0.33 -3.04
CA VAL A 45 -11.05 0.84 -4.37
C VAL A 45 -9.59 1.29 -4.40
N SER A 46 -9.12 2.02 -3.37
CA SER A 46 -7.72 2.46 -3.32
C SER A 46 -6.75 1.27 -3.29
N LEU A 47 -7.01 0.26 -2.45
CA LEU A 47 -6.22 -0.97 -2.41
C LEU A 47 -6.27 -1.74 -3.73
N ALA A 48 -7.45 -1.88 -4.34
CA ALA A 48 -7.61 -2.60 -5.60
C ALA A 48 -6.79 -1.96 -6.73
N VAL A 49 -6.80 -0.63 -6.85
CA VAL A 49 -6.01 0.07 -7.87
C VAL A 49 -4.52 0.05 -7.54
N GLY A 50 -4.15 0.23 -6.28
CA GLY A 50 -2.78 0.14 -5.80
C GLY A 50 -2.08 -1.18 -6.12
N LEU A 51 -2.76 -2.27 -5.76
CA LEU A 51 -2.30 -3.63 -6.04
C LEU A 51 -2.39 -3.94 -7.54
N GLY A 52 -3.44 -3.50 -8.22
CA GLY A 52 -3.60 -3.67 -9.66
C GLY A 52 -2.49 -3.03 -10.49
N LEU A 53 -2.08 -1.81 -10.14
CA LEU A 53 -0.96 -1.12 -10.81
C LEU A 53 0.40 -1.73 -10.48
N ASN A 54 0.56 -2.33 -9.31
CA ASN A 54 1.78 -3.05 -8.97
C ASN A 54 1.93 -4.34 -9.79
N LEU A 55 0.80 -5.03 -10.05
CA LEU A 55 0.75 -6.23 -10.89
C LEU A 55 0.94 -5.92 -12.38
N GLU A 56 0.30 -4.85 -12.88
CA GLU A 56 0.39 -4.43 -14.28
C GLU A 56 1.25 -3.17 -14.44
N GLN A 57 2.58 -3.34 -14.36
CA GLN A 57 3.56 -2.25 -14.50
C GLN A 57 3.54 -1.58 -15.90
N SER A 58 2.86 -2.21 -16.86
CA SER A 58 2.61 -1.71 -18.21
C SER A 58 1.69 -0.48 -18.23
N ALA A 59 0.76 -0.37 -17.27
CA ALA A 59 -0.20 0.74 -17.22
C ALA A 59 0.46 2.12 -16.97
N VAL A 60 1.68 2.13 -16.42
CA VAL A 60 2.44 3.34 -16.03
C VAL A 60 3.54 3.66 -17.06
N GLN A 61 3.54 3.00 -18.22
CA GLN A 61 4.56 3.15 -19.27
C GLN A 61 4.72 4.59 -19.78
N TYR A 62 3.62 5.35 -19.81
CA TYR A 62 3.57 6.70 -20.34
C TYR A 62 4.04 7.78 -19.34
N LEU A 63 4.34 7.42 -18.09
CA LEU A 63 4.81 8.38 -17.09
C LEU A 63 6.34 8.53 -17.12
N PRO A 64 6.88 9.76 -17.12
CA PRO A 64 8.32 10.01 -17.18
C PRO A 64 9.02 9.89 -15.83
N GLY A 65 10.23 9.32 -15.84
CA GLY A 65 11.24 9.44 -14.78
C GLY A 65 10.83 8.94 -13.39
N VAL A 66 11.07 9.77 -12.37
CA VAL A 66 10.89 9.43 -10.93
C VAL A 66 9.44 9.11 -10.58
N ILE A 67 8.47 9.69 -11.30
CA ILE A 67 7.05 9.44 -11.05
C ILE A 67 6.69 8.00 -11.42
N LYS A 68 7.32 7.43 -12.46
CA LYS A 68 7.13 6.03 -12.86
C LYS A 68 7.64 5.06 -11.80
N THR A 69 8.84 5.27 -11.27
CA THR A 69 9.40 4.38 -10.24
C THR A 69 8.59 4.43 -8.95
N MET A 70 8.09 5.61 -8.57
CA MET A 70 7.21 5.73 -7.41
C MET A 70 5.81 5.15 -7.67
N ALA A 71 5.28 5.26 -8.89
CA ALA A 71 3.98 4.69 -9.25
C ALA A 71 4.01 3.15 -9.36
N VAL A 72 5.14 2.57 -9.81
CA VAL A 72 5.34 1.12 -9.81
C VAL A 72 5.41 0.53 -8.39
N SER A 73 5.82 1.32 -7.39
CA SER A 73 5.82 0.86 -5.99
C SER A 73 4.42 0.58 -5.41
N GLY A 74 3.34 0.94 -6.13
CA GLY A 74 1.95 0.69 -5.74
C GLY A 74 1.44 1.59 -4.62
N LEU A 75 2.29 1.99 -3.67
CA LEU A 75 1.94 2.80 -2.51
C LEU A 75 1.43 4.20 -2.88
N LEU A 76 2.17 4.89 -3.74
CA LEU A 76 1.87 6.27 -4.12
C LEU A 76 0.53 6.42 -4.88
N PRO A 77 0.23 5.59 -5.91
CA PRO A 77 -1.07 5.65 -6.57
C PRO A 77 -2.22 5.21 -5.65
N THR A 78 -2.00 4.25 -4.74
CA THR A 78 -2.98 3.90 -3.69
C THR A 78 -3.37 5.12 -2.87
N ALA A 79 -2.36 5.83 -2.34
CA ALA A 79 -2.57 6.99 -1.48
C ALA A 79 -3.25 8.14 -2.24
N LEU A 80 -2.83 8.42 -3.47
CA LEU A 80 -3.46 9.44 -4.31
C LEU A 80 -4.93 9.14 -4.55
N ILE A 81 -5.27 7.90 -4.90
CA ILE A 81 -6.66 7.49 -5.14
C ILE A 81 -7.48 7.55 -3.85
N ALA A 82 -6.93 7.13 -2.72
CA ALA A 82 -7.59 7.23 -1.42
C ALA A 82 -7.91 8.70 -1.06
N ILE A 83 -6.95 9.62 -1.26
CA ILE A 83 -7.13 11.06 -1.00
C ILE A 83 -8.20 11.63 -1.93
N ILE A 84 -8.12 11.34 -3.23
CA ILE A 84 -9.07 11.84 -4.23
C ILE A 84 -10.48 11.32 -3.92
N LEU A 85 -10.64 10.02 -3.63
CA LEU A 85 -11.94 9.44 -3.29
C LEU A 85 -12.48 10.00 -1.98
N ASN A 86 -11.63 10.20 -0.97
CA ASN A 86 -12.05 10.82 0.29
C ASN A 86 -12.52 12.27 0.09
N GLN A 87 -12.06 12.98 -0.94
CA GLN A 87 -12.47 14.34 -1.22
C GLN A 87 -13.68 14.45 -2.16
N ILE A 88 -13.86 13.49 -3.07
CA ILE A 88 -14.98 13.45 -4.03
C ILE A 88 -16.24 12.84 -3.39
N LEU A 89 -16.10 11.78 -2.57
CA LEU A 89 -17.26 11.17 -1.94
C LEU A 89 -17.77 12.08 -0.81
N PRO A 90 -19.04 12.53 -0.85
CA PRO A 90 -19.62 13.33 0.23
C PRO A 90 -19.63 12.53 1.54
N GLU A 91 -19.45 13.21 2.66
CA GLU A 91 -19.50 12.60 3.98
C GLU A 91 -20.93 12.09 4.25
N GLU A 92 -21.07 10.79 4.53
CA GLU A 92 -22.28 10.21 5.10
C GLU A 92 -22.09 10.23 6.62
N ASP A 93 -22.86 11.07 7.32
CA ASP A 93 -22.86 11.21 8.79
C ASP A 93 -23.05 9.85 9.52
#